data_AF-A0A3B3BPT3-F1
#
_entry.id   AF-A0A3B3BPT3-F1
#
_cell.length_a   1.000
_cell.length_b   1.000
_cell.length_c   1.000
_cell.angle_alpha   90.00
_cell.angle_beta   90.00
_cell.angle_gamma   90.00
#
_symmetry.space_group_name_H-M   'P 1'
#
loop_
_entity.id
_entity.type
_entity.pdbx_description
1 polymer ?
#
loop_
_entity_poly.entity_id
_entity_poly.type
_entity_poly.pdbx_seq_one_letter_code
_entity_poly.pdbx_strand_id
1 'polypeptide(L)' 'MQKDRSSLPSVSIPCHNEQRDKKKRYTVYKVLVSVGQHEWFVFRRYAEFDKLYNTVI' A
#
# COMPACT_ATOMS: atom_id res chain seq x y z
N MET A 1 -15.28 27.75 3.51
CA MET A 1 -14.55 27.04 2.44
C MET A 1 -13.94 25.76 3.03
N GLN A 2 -14.73 24.69 3.12
CA GLN A 2 -14.28 23.40 3.67
C GLN A 2 -13.48 22.72 2.56
N LYS A 3 -12.16 22.55 2.72
CA LYS A 3 -11.33 21.78 1.77
C LYS A 3 -12.00 20.43 1.55
N ASP A 4 -12.34 20.14 0.31
CA ASP A 4 -13.00 18.93 -0.15
C ASP A 4 -12.20 17.71 0.36
N ARG A 5 -12.62 17.15 1.51
CA ARG A 5 -12.02 15.95 2.11
C ARG A 5 -12.07 14.76 1.16
N SER A 6 -12.91 14.84 0.14
CA SER A 6 -13.02 13.89 -0.97
C SER A 6 -11.69 13.67 -1.69
N SER A 7 -10.80 14.66 -1.76
CA SER A 7 -9.53 14.56 -2.53
C SER A 7 -8.33 14.03 -1.74
N LEU A 8 -8.46 13.83 -0.42
CA LEU A 8 -7.34 13.32 0.39
C LEU A 8 -7.20 11.81 0.21
N PRO A 9 -5.97 11.29 0.02
CA PRO A 9 -5.77 9.85 -0.11
C PRO A 9 -6.10 9.14 1.21
N SER A 10 -6.90 8.10 1.12
CA SER A 10 -7.13 7.11 2.18
C SER A 10 -6.41 5.82 1.81
N VAL A 11 -5.74 5.20 2.77
CA VAL A 11 -4.97 3.97 2.55
C VAL A 11 -5.30 2.95 3.63
N SER A 12 -5.48 1.69 3.22
CA SER A 12 -5.67 0.57 4.14
C SER A 12 -5.01 -0.70 3.62
N ILE A 13 -4.68 -1.62 4.53
CA ILE A 13 -4.07 -2.90 4.20
C ILE A 13 -5.03 -4.01 4.63
N PRO A 14 -6.06 -4.33 3.83
CA PRO A 14 -7.10 -5.29 4.20
C PRO A 14 -6.59 -6.72 4.38
N CYS A 15 -5.53 -7.11 3.66
CA CYS A 15 -4.95 -8.44 3.78
C CYS A 15 -3.50 -8.49 3.29
N HIS A 16 -2.85 -9.62 3.55
CA HIS A 16 -1.55 -9.97 3.02
C HIS A 16 -1.58 -11.42 2.52
N ASN A 17 -0.75 -11.72 1.54
CA ASN A 17 -0.63 -13.06 1.00
C ASN A 17 0.85 -13.49 1.02
N GLU A 18 1.12 -14.71 1.43
CA GLU A 18 2.44 -15.29 1.30
C GLU A 18 2.64 -15.81 -0.12
N GLN A 19 3.68 -15.32 -0.80
CA GLN A 19 4.10 -15.82 -2.09
C GLN A 19 5.37 -16.64 -1.95
N ARG A 20 5.45 -17.71 -2.76
CA ARG A 20 6.59 -18.60 -2.80
C ARG A 20 7.16 -18.60 -4.22
N ASP A 21 8.42 -18.18 -4.35
CA ASP A 21 9.19 -18.33 -5.57
C ASP A 21 10.36 -19.27 -5.31
N LYS A 22 10.34 -20.46 -5.92
CA LYS A 22 11.36 -21.51 -5.87
C LYS A 22 11.85 -21.85 -4.44
N LYS A 23 12.77 -21.06 -3.89
CA LYS A 23 13.40 -21.24 -2.57
C LYS A 23 13.10 -20.11 -1.57
N LYS A 24 12.44 -19.03 -1.99
CA LYS A 24 12.15 -17.86 -1.15
C LYS A 24 10.66 -17.71 -0.91
N ARG A 25 10.31 -17.47 0.35
CA ARG A 25 8.99 -17.02 0.78
C ARG A 25 9.06 -15.52 1.00
N TYR A 26 8.05 -14.80 0.54
CA TYR A 26 7.92 -13.38 0.84
C TYR A 26 6.44 -13.01 1.01
N THR A 27 6.19 -12.14 1.97
CA THR A 27 4.86 -11.58 2.22
C THR A 27 4.62 -10.42 1.29
N VAL A 28 3.48 -10.42 0.60
CA VAL A 28 2.99 -9.32 -0.22
C VAL A 28 1.73 -8.75 0.42
N TYR A 29 1.76 -7.47 0.73
CA TYR A 29 0.63 -6.74 1.28
C TYR A 29 -0.24 -6.20 0.15
N LYS A 30 -1.54 -6.43 0.23
CA LYS A 30 -2.53 -5.84 -0.68
C LYS A 30 -2.98 -4.52 -0.09
N VAL A 31 -2.49 -3.42 -0.64
CA VAL A 31 -2.83 -2.06 -0.18
C VAL A 31 -3.98 -1.54 -1.03
N LEU A 32 -5.08 -1.16 -0.39
CA LEU A 32 -6.16 -0.40 -1.02
C LEU A 32 -5.85 1.09 -0.89
N VAL A 33 -5.81 1.79 -2.01
CA VAL A 33 -5.63 3.24 -2.07
C VAL A 33 -6.89 3.84 -2.68
N SER A 34 -7.52 4.75 -1.95
CA SER A 34 -8.71 5.49 -2.38
C SER A 34 -8.38 6.98 -2.45
N VAL A 35 -8.60 7.60 -3.60
CA VAL A 35 -8.42 9.04 -3.82
C VAL A 35 -9.65 9.57 -4.57
N GLY A 36 -10.49 10.37 -3.91
CA GLY A 36 -11.77 10.76 -4.51
C GLY A 36 -12.66 9.55 -4.74
N GLN A 37 -13.09 9.39 -5.98
CA GLN A 37 -13.91 8.26 -6.44
C GLN A 37 -13.09 7.13 -7.06
N HIS A 38 -11.75 7.26 -7.08
CA HIS A 38 -10.87 6.29 -7.69
C HIS A 38 -10.25 5.39 -6.62
N GLU A 39 -10.35 4.08 -6.82
CA GLU A 39 -9.77 3.08 -5.95
C GLU A 39 -8.95 2.08 -6.76
N TRP A 40 -7.78 1.71 -6.24
CA TRP A 40 -6.94 0.68 -6.85
C TRP A 40 -6.12 -0.08 -5.81
N PHE A 41 -5.65 -1.27 -6.21
CA PHE A 41 -4.75 -2.07 -5.40
C PHE A 41 -3.30 -1.85 -5.79
N VAL A 42 -2.44 -1.73 -4.77
CA VAL A 42 -0.98 -1.79 -4.92
C VAL A 42 -0.47 -2.97 -4.12
N PHE A 43 0.41 -3.76 -4.73
CA PHE A 43 1.02 -4.93 -4.08
C PHE A 43 2.46 -4.60 -3.73
N ARG A 44 2.80 -4.64 -2.44
CA ARG A 44 4.13 -4.28 -1.95
C ARG A 44 4.67 -5.28 -0.94
N ARG A 45 5.98 -5.46 -0.92
CA ARG A 45 6.71 -6.19 0.14
C ARG A 45 7.14 -5.22 1.24
N TYR A 46 7.43 -5.77 2.43
CA TYR A 46 7.93 -4.99 3.56
C TYR A 46 9.15 -4.10 3.20
N ALA A 47 10.12 -4.65 2.47
CA ALA A 47 11.34 -3.92 2.08
C ALA A 47 11.07 -2.67 1.22
N GLU A 48 9.94 -2.61 0.51
CA GLU A 48 9.57 -1.43 -0.27
C GLU A 48 9.05 -0.30 0.64
N PHE A 49 8.34 -0.64 1.71
CA PHE A 49 7.94 0.32 2.74
C PHE A 49 9.12 0.81 3.56
N ASP A 50 10.04 -0.09 3.93
CA ASP A 50 11.26 0.27 4.66
C ASP A 50 12.12 1.25 3.85
N LYS A 51 12.28 1.01 2.55
CA LYS A 51 12.96 1.96 1.65
C LYS A 51 12.26 3.32 1.62
N LEU A 52 10.92 3.35 1.55
CA LEU A 52 10.14 4.59 1.58
C LEU A 52 10.34 5.33 2.92
N TYR A 53 10.26 4.62 4.04
CA TYR A 53 10.47 5.17 5.39
C TYR A 53 11.84 5.84 5.51
N ASN A 54 12.90 5.13 5.10
CA ASN A 54 14.28 5.64 5.12
C ASN A 54 14.54 6.80 4.14
N THR A 55 13.63 7.06 3.19
CA THR A 55 13.75 8.19 2.24
C THR A 55 12.96 9.42 2.72
N VAL A 56 11.91 9.21 3.53
CA VAL A 56 11.00 10.26 4.00
C VAL A 56 11.43 10.84 5.35
N ILE A 57 12.37 10.19 6.02
CA ILE A 57 13.05 10.62 7.25
C ILE A 57 14.45 11.07 6.89
#